data_AF-A0A970S2K5-F1
#
_entry.id   AF-A0A970S2K5-F1
#
_cell.length_a   1.000
_cell.length_b   1.000
_cell.length_c   1.000
_cell.angle_alpha   90.00
_cell.angle_beta   90.00
_cell.angle_gamma   90.00
#
_symmetry.space_group_name_H-M   'P 1'
#
loop_
_entity.id
_entity.type
_entity.pdbx_description
1 polymer ?
#
loop_
_entity_poly.entity_id
_entity_poly.type
_entity_poly.pdbx_seq_one_letter_code
_entity_poly.pdbx_strand_id
1 'polypeptide(L)'
;MYTISLKDSALDFKTLEQKIYKTVCEVACDVLKNILEKLDKKIMATRDVSKYRHKGLKETHIHTVMGVIDYSRRIYEYHNADGEKQYIYLLDEYLNNETVGHVSTNLAEKIVERALEESYRKTAQAMGSIANASLSHTTTWNVIQNIGSKLTEKEQDLVNKYEHGKLKGSREVGVLFQEADGVWLSMQGKDRPKKGRKKEMKIAVNYEGFTKREGQTDGYQTHNKTACAGFHRSAAFKRLWEAVFVK
;
A
#
# COMPACT_ATOMS: atom_id res chain seq x y z
N MET A 1 27.82 24.91 -3.11
CA MET A 1 27.42 26.22 -2.53
C MET A 1 26.73 27.01 -3.62
N TYR A 2 25.50 27.46 -3.39
CA TYR A 2 24.74 28.28 -4.34
C TYR A 2 25.23 29.73 -4.28
N THR A 3 25.61 30.30 -5.42
CA THR A 3 26.03 31.71 -5.50
C THR A 3 24.80 32.56 -5.77
N ILE A 4 24.34 33.28 -4.75
CA ILE A 4 23.20 34.20 -4.88
C ILE A 4 23.69 35.46 -5.62
N SER A 5 23.07 35.77 -6.76
CA SER A 5 23.33 36.99 -7.53
C SER A 5 22.11 37.90 -7.48
N LEU A 6 22.32 39.18 -7.14
CA LEU A 6 21.27 40.21 -7.07
C LEU A 6 20.69 40.61 -8.44
N LYS A 7 21.23 40.08 -9.55
CA LYS A 7 20.78 40.36 -10.93
C LYS A 7 19.96 39.22 -11.55
N ASP A 8 19.58 38.22 -10.76
CA ASP A 8 18.80 37.09 -11.25
C ASP A 8 17.31 37.49 -11.36
N SER A 9 16.91 38.04 -12.51
CA SER A 9 15.54 38.52 -12.78
C SER A 9 14.49 37.40 -12.80
N ALA A 10 14.90 36.14 -12.64
CA ALA A 10 14.06 34.95 -12.58
C ALA A 10 13.91 34.37 -11.15
N LEU A 11 14.54 35.00 -10.13
CA LEU A 11 14.48 34.52 -8.75
C LEU A 11 13.31 35.19 -7.99
N ASP A 12 12.19 34.48 -7.88
CA ASP A 12 11.08 34.84 -7.00
C ASP A 12 11.05 33.95 -5.74
N PHE A 13 10.22 34.30 -4.76
CA PHE A 13 10.12 33.53 -3.51
C PHE A 13 9.76 32.07 -3.76
N LYS A 14 8.86 31.81 -4.72
CA LYS A 14 8.40 30.47 -5.08
C LYS A 14 9.54 29.59 -5.61
N THR A 15 10.32 30.10 -6.56
CA THR A 15 11.45 29.36 -7.15
C THR A 15 12.58 29.18 -6.15
N LEU A 16 12.82 30.16 -5.26
CA LEU A 16 13.77 30.03 -4.16
C LEU A 16 13.37 28.93 -3.17
N GLU A 17 12.11 28.93 -2.72
CA GLU A 17 11.57 27.91 -1.81
C GLU A 17 11.68 26.50 -2.41
N GLN A 18 11.26 26.33 -3.67
CA GLN A 18 11.35 25.05 -4.38
C GLN A 18 12.80 24.54 -4.50
N LYS A 19 13.75 25.44 -4.79
CA LYS A 19 15.17 25.10 -4.87
C LYS A 19 15.72 24.66 -3.50
N ILE A 20 15.44 25.41 -2.44
CA ILE A 20 15.89 25.07 -1.08
C ILE A 20 15.31 23.72 -0.64
N TYR A 21 14.00 23.52 -0.82
CA TYR A 21 13.33 22.26 -0.51
C TYR A 21 13.99 21.08 -1.23
N LYS A 22 14.24 21.21 -2.54
CA LYS A 22 14.92 20.18 -3.32
C LYS A 22 16.31 19.85 -2.78
N THR A 23 17.14 20.87 -2.49
CA THR A 23 18.48 20.67 -1.94
C THR A 23 18.46 19.97 -0.58
N VAL A 24 17.55 20.36 0.31
CA VAL A 24 17.40 19.70 1.63
C VAL A 24 17.00 18.24 1.47
N CYS A 25 16.09 17.94 0.54
CA CYS A 25 15.68 16.57 0.25
C CYS A 25 16.79 15.72 -0.37
N GLU A 26 17.62 16.28 -1.26
CA GLU A 26 18.79 15.59 -1.81
C GLU A 26 19.76 15.19 -0.69
N VAL A 27 20.08 16.13 0.22
CA VAL A 27 20.90 15.84 1.41
C VAL A 27 20.25 14.77 2.30
N ALA A 28 18.94 14.84 2.51
CA ALA A 28 18.22 13.84 3.30
C ALA A 28 18.28 12.44 2.67
N CYS A 29 18.18 12.34 1.34
CA CYS A 29 18.33 11.08 0.60
C CYS A 29 19.75 10.50 0.78
N ASP A 30 20.79 11.33 0.69
CA ASP A 30 22.17 10.91 0.92
C ASP A 30 22.41 10.44 2.37
N VAL A 31 21.84 11.14 3.34
CA VAL A 31 21.90 10.74 4.75
C VAL A 31 21.24 9.38 4.95
N LEU A 32 20.03 9.18 4.41
CA LEU A 32 19.31 7.91 4.54
C LEU A 32 20.04 6.77 3.82
N LYS A 33 20.56 6.98 2.61
CA LYS A 33 21.44 6.03 1.91
C LYS A 33 22.60 5.58 2.81
N ASN A 34 23.33 6.55 3.36
CA ASN A 34 24.49 6.27 4.22
C ASN A 34 24.10 5.48 5.48
N ILE A 35 22.93 5.76 6.06
CA ILE A 35 22.41 5.01 7.21
C ILE A 35 22.12 3.56 6.80
N LEU A 36 21.41 3.34 5.69
CA LEU A 36 21.07 1.99 5.20
C LEU A 36 22.32 1.15 4.94
N GLU A 37 23.33 1.70 4.26
CA GLU A 37 24.58 0.99 3.98
C GLU A 37 25.41 0.73 5.24
N LYS A 38 25.36 1.64 6.23
CA LYS A 38 25.98 1.41 7.54
C LYS A 38 25.26 0.32 8.34
N LEU A 39 23.93 0.28 8.30
CA LEU A 39 23.14 -0.79 8.91
C LEU A 39 23.47 -2.14 8.26
N ASP A 40 23.53 -2.20 6.92
CA ASP A 40 23.92 -3.43 6.20
C ASP A 40 25.32 -3.91 6.60
N LYS A 41 26.30 -2.99 6.76
CA LYS A 41 27.65 -3.32 7.28
C LYS A 41 27.61 -3.87 8.70
N LYS A 42 26.78 -3.30 9.59
CA LYS A 42 26.62 -3.82 10.95
C LYS A 42 26.00 -5.22 10.94
N ILE A 43 24.93 -5.42 10.18
CA ILE A 43 24.27 -6.71 10.00
C ILE A 43 25.26 -7.75 9.47
N MET A 44 26.09 -7.39 8.48
CA MET A 44 27.15 -8.28 7.99
C MET A 44 28.10 -8.72 9.12
N ALA A 45 28.50 -7.81 9.99
CA ALA A 45 29.45 -8.09 11.07
C ALA A 45 28.83 -8.94 12.20
N THR A 46 27.53 -8.78 12.48
CA THR A 46 26.82 -9.47 13.57
C THR A 46 26.02 -10.69 13.14
N ARG A 47 26.00 -11.03 11.84
CA ARG A 47 25.20 -12.16 11.34
C ARG A 47 25.69 -13.50 11.87
N ASP A 48 24.77 -14.45 11.94
CA ASP A 48 25.12 -15.86 12.10
C ASP A 48 25.79 -16.39 10.82
N VAL A 49 27.11 -16.54 10.87
CA VAL A 49 27.93 -17.00 9.74
C VAL A 49 27.67 -18.47 9.39
N SER A 50 27.20 -19.27 10.36
CA SER A 50 26.87 -20.68 10.12
C SER A 50 25.58 -20.83 9.30
N LYS A 51 24.61 -19.93 9.53
CA LYS A 51 23.31 -19.93 8.85
C LYS A 51 23.31 -19.12 7.55
N TYR A 52 24.01 -17.99 7.50
CA TYR A 52 23.91 -17.02 6.41
C TYR A 52 25.24 -16.83 5.66
N ARG A 53 25.31 -17.41 4.46
CA ARG A 53 26.45 -17.27 3.55
C ARG A 53 26.29 -16.03 2.68
N HIS A 54 27.25 -15.11 2.76
CA HIS A 54 27.28 -13.92 1.90
C HIS A 54 27.49 -14.32 0.42
N LYS A 55 26.64 -13.78 -0.48
CA LYS A 55 26.67 -14.05 -1.93
C LYS A 55 26.99 -12.82 -2.79
N GLY A 56 27.16 -11.65 -2.18
CA GLY A 56 27.56 -10.43 -2.86
C GLY A 56 26.69 -9.24 -2.50
N LEU A 57 26.98 -8.14 -3.19
CA LEU A 57 26.28 -6.87 -3.07
C LEU A 57 25.31 -6.73 -4.24
N LYS A 58 24.12 -6.19 -3.98
CA LYS A 58 23.11 -5.87 -4.98
C LYS A 58 22.70 -4.41 -4.81
N GLU A 59 22.72 -3.69 -5.92
CA GLU A 59 22.17 -2.35 -5.99
C GLU A 59 20.63 -2.43 -6.06
N THR A 60 19.99 -1.47 -5.40
CA THR A 60 18.55 -1.30 -5.43
C THR A 60 18.21 0.18 -5.28
N HIS A 61 16.97 0.53 -5.60
CA HIS A 61 16.43 1.87 -5.42
C HIS A 61 15.11 1.82 -4.66
N ILE A 62 14.83 2.86 -3.88
CA ILE A 62 13.55 3.05 -3.20
C ILE A 62 13.06 4.48 -3.42
N HIS A 63 11.81 4.60 -3.86
CA HIS A 63 11.07 5.85 -3.90
C HIS A 63 10.54 6.16 -2.49
N THR A 64 10.96 7.31 -1.95
CA THR A 64 10.50 7.84 -0.66
C THR A 64 9.80 9.18 -0.85
N VAL A 65 9.19 9.69 0.23
CA VAL A 65 8.61 11.04 0.25
C VAL A 65 9.64 12.15 0.03
N MET A 66 10.91 11.90 0.36
CA MET A 66 12.00 12.86 0.19
C MET A 66 12.56 12.84 -1.24
N GLY A 67 12.60 11.67 -1.87
CA GLY A 67 13.26 11.45 -3.16
C GLY A 67 13.53 9.98 -3.41
N VAL A 68 14.20 9.68 -4.52
CA VAL A 68 14.66 8.33 -4.85
C VAL A 68 16.03 8.09 -4.20
N ILE A 69 16.19 6.93 -3.58
CA ILE A 69 17.42 6.55 -2.89
C ILE A 69 17.99 5.31 -3.54
N ASP A 70 19.16 5.46 -4.17
CA ASP A 70 19.94 4.37 -4.73
C ASP A 70 21.01 3.90 -3.75
N TYR A 71 20.90 2.67 -3.28
CA TYR A 71 21.83 2.11 -2.28
C TYR A 71 22.15 0.65 -2.56
N SER A 72 23.24 0.19 -1.97
CA SER A 72 23.69 -1.19 -2.07
C SER A 72 23.39 -1.98 -0.79
N ARG A 73 22.90 -3.22 -0.96
CA ARG A 73 22.63 -4.15 0.16
C ARG A 73 23.12 -5.55 -0.16
N ARG A 74 23.41 -6.34 0.88
CA ARG A 74 23.96 -7.69 0.72
C ARG A 74 22.88 -8.75 0.59
N ILE A 75 23.15 -9.73 -0.27
CA ILE A 75 22.32 -10.93 -0.42
C ILE A 75 22.99 -12.11 0.30
N TYR A 76 22.18 -12.86 1.03
CA TYR A 76 22.61 -14.02 1.80
C TYR A 76 21.90 -15.28 1.32
N GLU A 77 22.63 -16.37 1.24
CA GLU A 77 22.09 -17.72 1.04
C GLU A 77 21.89 -18.37 2.41
N TYR A 78 20.76 -19.02 2.60
CA TYR A 78 20.46 -19.86 3.76
C TYR A 78 19.67 -21.10 3.32
N HIS A 79 19.70 -22.14 4.15
CA HIS A 79 18.88 -23.33 3.95
C HIS A 79 17.64 -23.26 4.86
N ASN A 80 16.46 -23.53 4.29
CA ASN A 80 15.23 -23.62 5.08
C ASN A 80 15.20 -24.93 5.90
N ALA A 81 14.15 -25.12 6.70
CA ALA A 81 13.98 -26.34 7.52
C ALA A 81 13.96 -27.64 6.69
N ASP A 82 13.55 -27.54 5.41
CA ASP A 82 13.47 -28.63 4.46
C ASP A 82 14.79 -28.86 3.68
N GLY A 83 15.85 -28.09 4.00
CA GLY A 83 17.15 -28.17 3.37
C GLY A 83 17.27 -27.48 2.00
N GLU A 84 16.22 -26.82 1.53
CA GLU A 84 16.21 -26.08 0.26
C GLU A 84 16.96 -24.76 0.36
N LYS A 85 17.68 -24.43 -0.72
CA LYS A 85 18.45 -23.18 -0.82
C LYS A 85 17.52 -22.01 -1.08
N GLN A 86 17.60 -20.98 -0.23
CA GLN A 86 16.87 -19.73 -0.39
C GLN A 86 17.80 -18.52 -0.23
N TYR A 87 17.33 -17.37 -0.74
CA TYR A 87 18.06 -16.12 -0.67
C TYR A 87 17.29 -15.09 0.13
N ILE A 88 17.99 -14.31 0.96
CA ILE A 88 17.42 -13.30 1.83
C ILE A 88 18.27 -12.03 1.86
N TYR A 89 17.60 -10.89 2.03
CA TYR A 89 18.21 -9.61 2.32
C TYR A 89 17.99 -9.30 3.80
N LEU A 90 19.02 -9.52 4.64
CA LEU A 90 18.89 -9.34 6.10
C LEU A 90 18.59 -7.89 6.49
N LEU A 91 19.01 -6.91 5.69
CA LEU A 91 18.64 -5.51 5.89
C LEU A 91 17.12 -5.31 5.78
N ASP A 92 16.47 -5.97 4.83
CA ASP A 92 15.02 -5.82 4.62
C ASP A 92 14.25 -6.47 5.77
N GLU A 93 14.70 -7.64 6.24
CA GLU A 93 14.14 -8.33 7.40
C GLU A 93 14.29 -7.47 8.67
N TYR A 94 15.46 -6.86 8.87
CA TYR A 94 15.70 -5.95 10.00
C TYR A 94 14.80 -4.71 9.97
N LEU A 95 14.44 -4.23 8.77
CA LEU A 95 13.53 -3.09 8.56
C LEU A 95 12.08 -3.53 8.32
N ASN A 96 11.69 -4.74 8.75
CA ASN A 96 10.34 -5.28 8.67
C ASN A 96 9.73 -5.33 7.26
N ASN A 97 10.55 -5.30 6.20
CA ASN A 97 10.10 -5.24 4.81
C ASN A 97 9.06 -4.13 4.54
N GLU A 98 9.23 -2.95 5.15
CA GLU A 98 8.29 -1.81 5.03
C GLU A 98 8.35 -1.09 3.67
N THR A 99 8.39 -1.87 2.58
CA THR A 99 8.28 -1.37 1.22
C THR A 99 7.22 -2.14 0.44
N VAL A 100 6.55 -1.44 -0.47
CA VAL A 100 5.66 -2.01 -1.47
C VAL A 100 6.41 -2.00 -2.80
N GLY A 101 7.14 -3.07 -3.08
CA GLY A 101 8.11 -3.10 -4.18
C GLY A 101 9.24 -2.10 -3.92
N HIS A 102 9.46 -1.18 -4.86
CA HIS A 102 10.45 -0.10 -4.76
C HIS A 102 9.89 1.19 -4.14
N VAL A 103 8.79 1.13 -3.39
CA VAL A 103 8.14 2.32 -2.79
C VAL A 103 8.07 2.14 -1.28
N SER A 104 8.55 3.12 -0.51
CA SER A 104 8.42 3.13 0.95
C SER A 104 6.96 3.14 1.39
N THR A 105 6.62 2.52 2.53
CA THR A 105 5.24 2.55 3.06
C THR A 105 4.67 3.97 3.19
N ASN A 106 5.46 4.92 3.69
CA ASN A 106 5.04 6.33 3.81
C ASN A 106 4.62 6.96 2.47
N LEU A 107 5.30 6.62 1.37
CA LEU A 107 4.92 7.10 0.04
C LEU A 107 3.74 6.29 -0.50
N ALA A 108 3.68 4.98 -0.24
CA ALA A 108 2.58 4.12 -0.65
C ALA A 108 1.24 4.56 -0.02
N GLU A 109 1.22 4.97 1.24
CA GLU A 109 0.04 5.52 1.92
C GLU A 109 -0.50 6.76 1.21
N LYS A 110 0.38 7.74 0.93
CA LYS A 110 0.01 8.96 0.19
C LYS A 110 -0.50 8.66 -1.22
N ILE A 111 0.09 7.66 -1.87
CA ILE A 111 -0.38 7.17 -3.18
C ILE A 111 -1.80 6.63 -3.07
N VAL A 112 -2.09 5.79 -2.07
CA VAL A 112 -3.42 5.21 -1.85
C VAL A 112 -4.45 6.30 -1.61
N GLU A 113 -4.18 7.23 -0.67
CA GLU A 113 -5.08 8.35 -0.35
C GLU A 113 -5.49 9.12 -1.60
N ARG A 114 -4.53 9.47 -2.46
CA ARG A 114 -4.79 10.21 -3.70
C ARG A 114 -5.43 9.36 -4.79
N ALA A 115 -5.09 8.08 -4.88
CA ALA A 115 -5.64 7.16 -5.88
C ALA A 115 -7.12 6.83 -5.63
N LEU A 116 -7.62 7.03 -4.40
CA LEU A 116 -9.04 6.90 -4.07
C LEU A 116 -9.88 8.05 -4.65
N GLU A 117 -9.27 9.22 -4.87
CA GLU A 117 -9.96 10.44 -5.32
C GLU A 117 -9.66 10.78 -6.78
N GLU A 118 -8.52 10.35 -7.30
CA GLU A 118 -8.00 10.77 -8.60
C GLU A 118 -7.52 9.60 -9.47
N SER A 119 -7.30 9.86 -10.76
CA SER A 119 -6.71 8.86 -11.66
C SER A 119 -5.23 8.64 -11.35
N TYR A 120 -4.71 7.42 -11.57
CA TYR A 120 -3.30 7.09 -11.31
C TYR A 120 -2.27 8.02 -11.97
N ARG A 121 -2.62 8.62 -13.13
CA ARG A 121 -1.77 9.61 -13.80
C ARG A 121 -1.73 10.92 -13.02
N LYS A 122 -2.87 11.42 -12.53
CA LYS A 122 -2.95 12.62 -11.68
C LYS A 122 -2.25 12.37 -10.35
N THR A 123 -2.50 11.21 -9.73
CA THR A 123 -1.79 10.78 -8.52
C THR A 123 -0.27 10.80 -8.73
N ALA A 124 0.23 10.21 -9.81
CA ALA A 124 1.66 10.20 -10.12
C ALA A 124 2.24 11.62 -10.34
N GLN A 125 1.49 12.50 -11.02
CA GLN A 125 1.88 13.90 -11.22
C GLN A 125 1.93 14.67 -9.89
N ALA A 126 0.90 14.52 -9.05
CA ALA A 126 0.83 15.17 -7.75
C ALA A 126 1.92 14.67 -6.80
N MET A 127 2.18 13.35 -6.80
CA MET A 127 3.28 12.78 -6.02
C MET A 127 4.63 13.23 -6.53
N GLY A 128 4.81 13.35 -7.85
CA GLY A 128 6.06 13.87 -8.43
C GLY A 128 6.29 15.36 -8.22
N SER A 129 5.25 16.15 -7.94
CA SER A 129 5.41 17.56 -7.56
C SER A 129 5.64 17.75 -6.06
N ILE A 130 5.11 16.85 -5.23
CA ILE A 130 5.25 16.92 -3.76
C ILE A 130 6.54 16.24 -3.28
N ALA A 131 6.83 15.04 -3.80
CA ALA A 131 8.07 14.34 -3.56
C ALA A 131 9.08 14.75 -4.65
N ASN A 132 10.35 14.95 -4.30
CA ASN A 132 11.42 15.15 -5.30
C ASN A 132 11.77 13.84 -6.05
N ALA A 133 10.76 12.99 -6.31
CA ALA A 133 10.87 11.71 -6.98
C ALA A 133 9.91 11.67 -8.16
N SER A 134 10.41 11.41 -9.36
CA SER A 134 9.55 11.14 -10.51
C SER A 134 8.89 9.76 -10.34
N LEU A 135 7.61 9.76 -9.94
CA LEU A 135 6.82 8.55 -9.87
C LEU A 135 6.12 8.31 -11.21
N SER A 136 6.29 7.11 -11.79
CA SER A 136 5.54 6.75 -12.98
C SER A 136 4.11 6.34 -12.60
N HIS A 137 3.14 6.59 -13.49
CA HIS A 137 1.76 6.10 -13.31
C HIS A 137 1.70 4.56 -13.19
N THR A 138 2.64 3.85 -13.82
CA THR A 138 2.79 2.39 -13.70
C THR A 138 3.25 1.99 -12.30
N THR A 139 4.16 2.76 -11.69
CA THR A 139 4.59 2.54 -10.30
C THR A 139 3.41 2.71 -9.35
N THR A 140 2.64 3.80 -9.50
CA THR A 140 1.38 4.02 -8.77
C THR A 140 0.44 2.83 -8.93
N TRP A 141 0.19 2.38 -10.17
CA TRP A 141 -0.65 1.21 -10.45
C TRP A 141 -0.15 -0.03 -9.70
N ASN A 142 1.15 -0.34 -9.80
CA ASN A 142 1.74 -1.52 -9.17
C ASN A 142 1.64 -1.50 -7.65
N VAL A 143 1.79 -0.33 -7.02
CA VAL A 143 1.57 -0.16 -5.56
C VAL A 143 0.14 -0.52 -5.20
N ILE A 144 -0.84 0.04 -5.92
CA ILE A 144 -2.26 -0.23 -5.68
C ILE A 144 -2.60 -1.71 -5.91
N GLN A 145 -2.06 -2.33 -6.96
CA GLN A 145 -2.26 -3.76 -7.20
C GLN A 145 -1.68 -4.63 -6.10
N ASN A 146 -0.46 -4.34 -5.63
CA ASN A 146 0.17 -5.11 -4.56
C ASN A 146 -0.63 -5.02 -3.26
N ILE A 147 -1.07 -3.81 -2.89
CA ILE A 147 -1.94 -3.59 -1.73
C ILE A 147 -3.28 -4.33 -1.90
N GLY A 148 -3.89 -4.24 -3.09
CA GLY A 148 -5.11 -4.96 -3.43
C GLY A 148 -4.99 -6.48 -3.31
N SER A 149 -3.85 -7.05 -3.74
CA SER A 149 -3.56 -8.49 -3.57
C SER A 149 -3.47 -8.88 -2.10
N LYS A 150 -2.75 -8.09 -1.28
CA LYS A 150 -2.67 -8.33 0.17
C LYS A 150 -4.04 -8.24 0.87
N LEU A 151 -4.91 -7.34 0.42
CA LEU A 151 -6.28 -7.25 0.92
C LEU A 151 -7.09 -8.49 0.52
N THR A 152 -6.98 -8.93 -0.73
CA THR A 152 -7.64 -10.14 -1.23
C THR A 152 -7.20 -11.40 -0.46
N GLU A 153 -5.90 -11.51 -0.14
CA GLU A 153 -5.37 -12.62 0.68
C GLU A 153 -5.96 -12.60 2.10
N LYS A 154 -6.06 -11.41 2.73
CA LYS A 154 -6.69 -11.25 4.04
C LYS A 154 -8.18 -11.63 4.01
N GLU A 155 -8.90 -11.23 2.96
CA GLU A 155 -10.30 -11.60 2.76
C GLU A 155 -10.47 -13.12 2.58
N GLN A 156 -9.58 -13.75 1.82
CA GLN A 156 -9.62 -15.20 1.64
C GLN A 156 -9.29 -15.96 2.94
N ASP A 157 -8.30 -15.51 3.72
CA ASP A 157 -8.01 -16.07 5.04
C ASP A 157 -9.20 -15.91 6.00
N LEU A 158 -9.88 -14.76 5.95
CA LEU A 158 -11.09 -14.52 6.73
C LEU A 158 -12.22 -15.50 6.36
N VAL A 159 -12.48 -15.67 5.06
CA VAL A 159 -13.46 -16.66 4.56
C VAL A 159 -13.08 -18.07 4.99
N ASN A 160 -11.82 -18.45 4.88
CA ASN A 160 -11.36 -19.77 5.31
C ASN A 160 -11.59 -19.99 6.81
N LYS A 161 -11.31 -18.99 7.65
CA LYS A 161 -11.58 -19.05 9.10
C LYS A 161 -13.08 -19.18 9.39
N TYR A 162 -13.92 -18.46 8.64
CA TYR A 162 -15.37 -18.56 8.75
C TYR A 162 -15.87 -19.96 8.41
N GLU A 163 -15.47 -20.51 7.26
CA GLU A 163 -15.89 -21.84 6.79
C GLU A 163 -15.47 -22.97 7.75
N HIS A 164 -14.37 -22.79 8.49
CA HIS A 164 -13.91 -23.76 9.51
C HIS A 164 -14.44 -23.47 10.92
N GLY A 165 -15.39 -22.53 11.08
CA GLY A 165 -15.97 -22.18 12.39
C GLY A 165 -14.97 -21.58 13.38
N LYS A 166 -13.86 -21.02 12.88
CA LYS A 166 -12.79 -20.40 13.69
C LYS A 166 -13.05 -18.92 13.98
N LEU A 167 -14.03 -18.32 13.34
CA LEU A 167 -14.52 -16.99 13.71
C LEU A 167 -15.60 -17.12 14.77
N LYS A 168 -15.42 -16.43 15.89
CA LYS A 168 -16.44 -16.27 16.92
C LYS A 168 -16.64 -14.78 17.14
N GLY A 169 -17.81 -14.27 16.73
CA GLY A 169 -18.19 -12.90 17.01
C GLY A 169 -18.20 -12.64 18.52
N SER A 170 -17.93 -11.40 18.92
CA SER A 170 -17.88 -10.99 20.32
C SER A 170 -19.22 -10.50 20.88
N ARG A 171 -20.25 -10.38 20.03
CA ARG A 171 -21.55 -9.82 20.36
C ARG A 171 -22.68 -10.51 19.62
N GLU A 172 -23.87 -10.44 20.21
CA GLU A 172 -25.13 -10.87 19.61
C GLU A 172 -26.01 -9.63 19.38
N VAL A 173 -26.70 -9.59 18.24
CA VAL A 173 -27.56 -8.46 17.85
C VAL A 173 -28.95 -9.02 17.58
N GLY A 174 -29.97 -8.46 18.22
CA GLY A 174 -31.35 -8.95 18.09
C GLY A 174 -31.94 -8.79 16.68
N VAL A 175 -31.53 -7.76 15.95
CA VAL A 175 -31.94 -7.53 14.55
C VAL A 175 -30.73 -7.04 13.75
N LEU A 176 -30.42 -7.74 12.65
CA LEU A 176 -29.41 -7.35 11.69
C LEU A 176 -30.06 -6.98 10.37
N PHE A 177 -29.79 -5.77 9.88
CA PHE A 177 -30.20 -5.34 8.55
C PHE A 177 -29.08 -5.61 7.56
N GLN A 178 -29.46 -6.16 6.41
CA GLN A 178 -28.55 -6.64 5.37
C GLN A 178 -29.03 -6.12 4.02
N GLU A 179 -28.21 -5.29 3.38
CA GLU A 179 -28.49 -4.72 2.07
C GLU A 179 -27.41 -5.16 1.08
N ALA A 180 -27.82 -5.53 -0.12
CA ALA A 180 -26.91 -5.89 -1.20
C ALA A 180 -27.34 -5.23 -2.50
N ASP A 181 -26.38 -4.70 -3.25
CA ASP A 181 -26.56 -4.05 -4.54
C ASP A 181 -25.39 -4.40 -5.48
N GLY A 182 -25.50 -4.03 -6.76
CA GLY A 182 -24.51 -4.30 -7.80
C GLY A 182 -24.24 -3.07 -8.66
N VAL A 183 -22.98 -2.65 -8.76
CA VAL A 183 -22.56 -1.58 -9.66
C VAL A 183 -21.88 -2.18 -10.89
N TRP A 184 -22.43 -1.88 -12.07
CA TRP A 184 -21.89 -2.37 -13.34
C TRP A 184 -20.80 -1.45 -13.90
N LEU A 185 -19.55 -1.91 -13.81
CA LEU A 185 -18.38 -1.18 -14.26
C LEU A 185 -17.92 -1.64 -15.64
N SER A 186 -17.56 -0.70 -16.52
CA SER A 186 -17.03 -1.02 -17.84
C SER A 186 -15.57 -1.47 -17.72
N MET A 187 -15.28 -2.69 -18.16
CA MET A 187 -13.96 -3.32 -18.03
C MET A 187 -13.09 -3.05 -19.26
N GLN A 188 -11.79 -2.98 -19.05
CA GLN A 188 -10.77 -2.79 -20.09
C GLN A 188 -9.72 -3.91 -20.04
N GLY A 189 -8.95 -4.07 -21.12
CA GLY A 189 -7.82 -4.99 -21.16
C GLY A 189 -8.22 -6.46 -20.98
N LYS A 190 -7.36 -7.20 -20.26
CA LYS A 190 -7.49 -8.66 -20.05
C LYS A 190 -8.70 -9.03 -19.17
N ASP A 191 -9.14 -8.11 -18.32
CA ASP A 191 -10.28 -8.33 -17.42
C ASP A 191 -11.63 -8.10 -18.10
N ARG A 192 -11.63 -7.67 -19.37
CA ARG A 192 -12.85 -7.52 -20.15
C ARG A 192 -13.48 -8.90 -20.43
N PRO A 193 -14.75 -9.10 -20.05
CA PRO A 193 -15.46 -10.35 -20.35
C PRO A 193 -15.51 -10.65 -21.86
N LYS A 194 -15.43 -11.93 -22.24
CA LYS A 194 -15.57 -12.37 -23.65
C LYS A 194 -16.95 -12.03 -24.23
N LYS A 195 -17.99 -12.06 -23.40
CA LYS A 195 -19.35 -11.63 -23.74
C LYS A 195 -19.70 -10.42 -22.87
N GLY A 196 -19.90 -9.26 -23.51
CA GLY A 196 -20.20 -8.00 -22.84
C GLY A 196 -18.98 -7.10 -22.62
N ARG A 197 -19.23 -5.88 -22.12
CA ARG A 197 -18.20 -4.88 -21.79
C ARG A 197 -18.12 -4.55 -20.30
N LYS A 198 -19.11 -4.99 -19.53
CA LYS A 198 -19.28 -4.61 -18.13
C LYS A 198 -19.18 -5.82 -17.22
N LYS A 199 -18.70 -5.59 -15.99
CA LYS A 199 -18.69 -6.57 -14.91
C LYS A 199 -19.36 -5.94 -13.70
N GLU A 200 -20.20 -6.70 -13.03
CA GLU A 200 -20.86 -6.29 -11.80
C GLU A 200 -19.88 -6.38 -10.63
N MET A 201 -19.66 -5.27 -9.94
CA MET A 201 -19.09 -5.22 -8.61
C MET A 201 -20.24 -5.31 -7.62
N LYS A 202 -20.27 -6.39 -6.83
CA LYS A 202 -21.27 -6.59 -5.78
C LYS A 202 -20.85 -5.77 -4.57
N ILE A 203 -21.83 -5.16 -3.92
CA ILE A 203 -21.66 -4.36 -2.71
C ILE A 203 -22.66 -4.90 -1.69
N ALA A 204 -22.21 -5.13 -0.47
CA ALA A 204 -23.07 -5.51 0.62
C ALA A 204 -22.75 -4.69 1.86
N VAL A 205 -23.79 -4.40 2.63
CA VAL A 205 -23.74 -3.58 3.83
C VAL A 205 -24.53 -4.29 4.92
N ASN A 206 -23.97 -4.37 6.12
CA ASN A 206 -24.70 -4.75 7.33
C ASN A 206 -24.79 -3.56 8.28
N TYR A 207 -25.89 -3.45 9.03
CA TYR A 207 -26.04 -2.45 10.09
C TYR A 207 -27.09 -2.89 11.12
N GLU A 208 -27.03 -2.30 12.31
CA GLU A 208 -27.77 -2.74 13.51
C GLU A 208 -28.93 -1.79 13.88
N GLY A 209 -29.54 -1.20 12.84
CA GLY A 209 -30.58 -0.19 12.96
C GLY A 209 -30.06 1.23 12.77
N PHE A 210 -30.74 2.20 13.38
CA PHE A 210 -30.56 3.62 13.09
C PHE A 210 -30.40 4.44 14.39
N THR A 211 -29.51 5.42 14.36
CA THR A 211 -29.30 6.39 15.44
C THR A 211 -29.64 7.79 14.94
N LYS A 212 -30.22 8.62 15.80
CA LYS A 212 -30.54 10.01 15.46
C LYS A 212 -29.25 10.82 15.32
N ARG A 213 -29.14 11.61 14.26
CA ARG A 213 -27.99 12.51 14.05
C ARG A 213 -28.09 13.70 14.99
N GLU A 214 -26.97 14.07 15.61
CA GLU A 214 -26.90 15.28 16.42
C GLU A 214 -27.25 16.51 15.57
N GLY A 215 -28.13 17.36 16.09
CA GLY A 215 -28.54 18.61 15.43
C GLY A 215 -29.58 18.46 14.32
N GLN A 216 -30.15 17.27 14.06
CA GLN A 216 -31.23 17.11 13.07
C GLN A 216 -32.54 16.61 13.72
N THR A 217 -33.67 17.21 13.34
CA THR A 217 -35.01 16.82 13.82
C THR A 217 -35.43 15.45 13.31
N ASP A 218 -35.20 15.18 12.01
CA ASP A 218 -35.56 13.92 11.33
C ASP A 218 -34.38 13.27 10.57
N GLY A 219 -33.17 13.46 11.08
CA GLY A 219 -31.96 12.86 10.52
C GLY A 219 -31.57 11.58 11.25
N TYR A 220 -31.49 10.45 10.54
CA TYR A 220 -30.97 9.20 11.08
C TYR A 220 -29.72 8.73 10.34
N GLN A 221 -28.85 7.99 11.02
CA GLN A 221 -27.68 7.32 10.44
C GLN A 221 -27.66 5.85 10.84
N THR A 222 -27.17 4.99 9.96
CA THR A 222 -27.05 3.56 10.24
C THR A 222 -26.04 3.32 11.35
N HIS A 223 -26.40 2.47 12.31
CA HIS A 223 -25.56 2.13 13.45
C HIS A 223 -24.70 0.89 13.15
N ASN A 224 -23.43 0.91 13.57
CA ASN A 224 -22.47 -0.19 13.40
C ASN A 224 -22.40 -0.75 11.97
N LYS A 225 -22.27 0.16 11.00
CA LYS A 225 -22.21 -0.19 9.58
C LYS A 225 -20.92 -0.94 9.25
N THR A 226 -21.05 -2.11 8.62
CA THR A 226 -19.95 -2.82 7.96
C THR A 226 -20.26 -2.95 6.47
N ALA A 227 -19.24 -2.90 5.61
CA ALA A 227 -19.43 -3.02 4.17
C ALA A 227 -18.34 -3.87 3.54
N CYS A 228 -18.69 -4.61 2.50
CA CYS A 228 -17.75 -5.32 1.64
C CYS A 228 -18.17 -5.17 0.18
N ALA A 229 -17.19 -5.10 -0.71
CA ALA A 229 -17.44 -5.00 -2.15
C ALA A 229 -16.45 -5.86 -2.92
N GLY A 230 -16.87 -6.43 -4.04
CA GLY A 230 -15.96 -7.23 -4.86
C GLY A 230 -16.59 -7.78 -6.14
N PHE A 231 -15.73 -8.30 -7.01
CA PHE A 231 -16.10 -8.84 -8.32
C PHE A 231 -16.33 -10.37 -8.30
N HIS A 232 -16.58 -10.95 -7.13
CA HIS A 232 -16.75 -12.38 -6.95
C HIS A 232 -18.07 -12.89 -7.55
N ARG A 233 -18.15 -14.21 -7.79
CA ARG A 233 -19.42 -14.89 -8.06
C ARG A 233 -20.30 -14.82 -6.82
N SER A 234 -21.63 -14.84 -7.00
CA SER A 234 -22.59 -14.61 -5.92
C SER A 234 -22.39 -15.52 -4.69
N ALA A 235 -22.12 -16.81 -4.90
CA ALA A 235 -21.86 -17.74 -3.80
C ALA A 235 -20.60 -17.38 -2.99
N ALA A 236 -19.50 -17.04 -3.66
CA ALA A 236 -18.26 -16.65 -3.00
C ALA A 236 -18.39 -15.28 -2.31
N PHE A 237 -19.10 -14.34 -2.94
CA PHE A 237 -19.38 -13.04 -2.35
C PHE A 237 -20.22 -13.16 -1.08
N LYS A 238 -21.24 -14.03 -1.06
CA LYS A 238 -22.06 -14.27 0.12
C LYS A 238 -21.22 -14.78 1.31
N ARG A 239 -20.26 -15.67 1.06
CA ARG A 239 -19.36 -16.16 2.12
C ARG A 239 -18.44 -15.07 2.66
N LEU A 240 -17.89 -14.24 1.79
CA LEU A 240 -17.12 -13.06 2.21
C LEU A 240 -17.98 -12.12 3.05
N TRP A 241 -19.20 -11.86 2.61
CA TRP A 241 -20.14 -10.99 3.30
C TRP A 241 -20.47 -11.48 4.71
N GLU A 242 -20.78 -12.77 4.87
CA GLU A 242 -21.01 -13.38 6.19
C GLU A 242 -19.74 -13.35 7.06
N ALA A 243 -18.58 -13.69 6.49
CA ALA A 243 -17.31 -13.69 7.20
C ALA A 243 -16.91 -12.30 7.71
N VAL A 244 -17.17 -11.24 6.92
CA VAL A 244 -16.91 -9.84 7.30
C VAL A 244 -17.76 -9.40 8.48
N PHE A 245 -18.99 -9.89 8.58
CA PHE A 245 -19.87 -9.57 9.72
C PHE A 245 -19.47 -10.30 11.00
N VAL A 246 -19.07 -11.58 10.90
CA VAL A 246 -18.76 -12.43 12.06
C VAL A 246 -17.39 -12.13 12.69
N LYS A 247 -16.49 -11.48 11.96
CA LYS A 247 -15.16 -11.06 12.42
C LYS A 247 -15.21 -10.17 13.66
#